data_AF-A0A183MB68-F1
#
_entry.id   AF-A0A183MB68-F1
#
_cell.length_a   1.000
_cell.length_b   1.000
_cell.length_c   1.000
_cell.angle_alpha   90.00
_cell.angle_beta   90.00
_cell.angle_gamma   90.00
#
_symmetry.space_group_name_H-M   'P 1'
#
loop_
_entity.id
_entity.type
_entity.pdbx_description
1 polymer ?
#
loop_
_entity_poly.entity_id
_entity_poly.type
_entity_poly.pdbx_seq_one_letter_code
_entity_poly.pdbx_strand_id
1 'polypeptide(L)'
;MKKYNLEVLGISETYWAQVGQQRLASVELLLYSGHEEENAPRTQGVALMLSKETQKALIGWESHGLRITKVFFNTEKEGISMNVIQYYPPTNDYNEDVKDQFYNGL
;
A
#
# COMPACT_ATOMS: atom_id res chain seq x y z
N MET A 1 9.83 8.44 -7.91
CA MET A 1 8.85 9.18 -8.75
C MET A 1 9.55 9.98 -9.85
N LYS A 2 10.14 11.14 -9.55
CA LYS A 2 10.62 12.12 -10.56
C LYS A 2 11.59 11.59 -11.63
N LYS A 3 12.63 10.85 -11.26
CA LYS A 3 13.65 10.35 -12.21
C LYS A 3 13.06 9.48 -13.33
N TYR A 4 12.03 8.70 -13.01
CA TYR A 4 11.41 7.74 -13.93
C TYR A 4 9.98 8.12 -14.33
N ASN A 5 9.55 9.34 -13.98
CA ASN A 5 8.20 9.83 -14.23
C ASN A 5 7.09 8.84 -13.78
N LEU A 6 7.25 8.26 -12.59
CA LEU A 6 6.27 7.31 -12.05
C LEU A 6 5.05 8.04 -11.47
N GLU A 7 3.87 7.49 -11.77
CA GLU A 7 2.58 7.96 -11.26
C GLU A 7 2.15 7.25 -9.98
N VAL A 8 2.49 5.95 -9.88
CA VAL A 8 2.29 5.08 -8.71
C VAL A 8 3.58 4.34 -8.42
N LEU A 9 3.97 4.27 -7.15
CA LEU A 9 5.11 3.49 -6.68
C LEU A 9 4.71 2.64 -5.48
N GLY A 10 4.78 1.32 -5.63
CA GLY A 10 4.67 0.36 -4.54
C GLY A 10 5.98 0.23 -3.77
N ILE A 11 5.88 0.18 -2.44
CA ILE A 11 6.99 0.04 -1.50
C ILE A 11 6.63 -1.10 -0.55
N SER A 12 7.55 -2.04 -0.37
CA SER A 12 7.46 -3.11 0.63
C SER A 12 8.47 -2.88 1.73
N GLU A 13 8.22 -3.48 2.90
CA GLU A 13 9.07 -3.38 4.09
C GLU A 13 9.34 -1.92 4.48
N THR A 14 8.27 -1.14 4.62
CA THR A 14 8.39 0.28 4.99
C THR A 14 8.85 0.47 6.42
N TYR A 15 8.66 -0.54 7.29
CA TYR A 15 9.00 -0.51 8.70
C TYR A 15 8.26 0.60 9.47
N TRP A 16 7.14 1.08 8.93
CA TRP A 16 6.31 2.09 9.58
C TRP A 16 5.33 1.46 10.56
N ALA A 17 4.88 2.25 11.53
CA ALA A 17 3.80 1.90 12.44
C ALA A 17 2.49 2.49 11.92
N GLN A 18 1.38 1.85 12.29
CA GLN A 18 0.00 2.25 12.02
C GLN A 18 -0.39 2.17 10.55
N VAL A 19 -1.69 2.35 10.32
CA VAL A 19 -2.29 2.52 9.00
C VAL A 19 -2.64 3.99 8.83
N GLY A 20 -2.24 4.60 7.73
CA GLY A 20 -2.47 6.02 7.54
C GLY A 20 -2.10 6.54 6.17
N GLN A 21 -2.26 7.85 6.03
CA GLN A 21 -1.84 8.58 4.86
C GLN A 21 -1.07 9.83 5.24
N GLN A 22 -0.05 10.17 4.46
CA GLN A 22 0.77 11.35 4.68
C GLN A 22 1.07 12.04 3.34
N ARG A 23 0.91 13.37 3.31
CA ARG A 23 1.40 14.19 2.20
C ARG A 23 2.88 14.49 2.41
N LEU A 24 3.69 14.16 1.42
CA LEU A 24 5.13 14.46 1.45
C LEU A 24 5.38 15.91 1.04
N ALA A 25 6.55 16.45 1.41
CA ALA A 25 6.96 17.80 1.02
C ALA A 25 7.03 17.98 -0.51
N SER A 26 7.25 16.89 -1.24
CA SER A 26 7.25 16.83 -2.70
C SER A 26 5.86 16.69 -3.33
N VAL A 27 4.80 16.79 -2.53
CA VAL A 27 3.35 16.75 -2.84
C VAL A 27 2.75 15.39 -3.21
N GLU A 28 3.55 14.34 -3.28
CA GLU A 28 3.02 12.98 -3.37
C GLU A 28 2.26 12.58 -2.09
N LEU A 29 1.24 11.73 -2.27
CA LEU A 29 0.47 11.14 -1.19
C LEU A 29 1.03 9.75 -0.93
N LEU A 30 1.46 9.50 0.29
CA LEU A 30 1.86 8.19 0.75
C LEU A 30 0.71 7.54 1.51
N LEU A 31 0.25 6.39 1.05
CA LEU A 31 -0.70 5.50 1.73
C LEU A 31 0.12 4.36 2.32
N TYR A 32 0.04 4.12 3.62
CA TYR A 32 0.89 3.11 4.26
C TYR A 32 0.12 2.27 5.27
N SER A 33 0.59 1.05 5.45
CA SER A 33 0.20 0.15 6.51
C SER A 33 1.41 -0.40 7.23
N GLY A 34 1.23 -0.69 8.51
CA GLY A 34 2.31 -0.92 9.46
C GLY A 34 1.77 -1.34 10.81
N HIS A 35 2.64 -1.81 11.71
CA HIS A 35 2.22 -2.36 13.01
C HIS A 35 1.46 -1.32 13.85
N GLU A 36 0.31 -1.67 14.41
CA GLU A 36 -0.46 -0.76 15.27
C GLU A 36 0.33 -0.34 16.52
N GLU A 37 1.09 -1.27 17.09
CA GLU A 37 1.95 -1.02 18.24
C GLU A 37 3.22 -0.26 17.85
N GLU A 38 3.41 0.91 18.44
CA GLU A 38 4.57 1.78 18.22
C GLU A 38 5.92 1.11 18.55
N ASN A 39 5.90 0.16 19.50
CA ASN A 39 7.08 -0.55 19.99
C ASN A 39 7.24 -1.97 19.41
N ALA A 40 6.33 -2.41 18.55
CA ALA A 40 6.48 -3.72 17.91
C ALA A 40 7.72 -3.73 17.01
N PRO A 41 8.36 -4.89 16.82
CA PRO A 41 9.45 -5.04 15.88
C PRO A 41 9.02 -4.56 14.49
N ARG A 42 9.61 -3.46 14.03
CA ARG A 42 9.38 -2.91 12.69
C ARG A 42 9.97 -3.88 11.66
N THR A 43 9.18 -4.87 11.27
CA THR A 43 9.62 -6.00 10.44
C THR A 43 8.73 -6.19 9.20
N GLN A 44 7.73 -5.33 9.01
CA GLN A 44 6.72 -5.42 7.96
C GLN A 44 6.26 -4.01 7.51
N GLY A 45 5.22 -3.97 6.70
CA GLY A 45 4.60 -2.75 6.20
C GLY A 45 4.68 -2.64 4.69
N VAL A 46 3.64 -2.09 4.10
CA VAL A 46 3.60 -1.75 2.68
C VAL A 46 3.13 -0.30 2.53
N ALA A 47 3.57 0.34 1.45
CA ALA A 47 3.05 1.64 1.09
C ALA A 47 2.89 1.80 -0.42
N LEU A 48 2.00 2.71 -0.78
CA LEU A 48 1.84 3.22 -2.14
C LEU A 48 2.06 4.72 -2.13
N MET A 49 2.98 5.18 -2.97
CA MET A 49 3.22 6.60 -3.21
C MET A 49 2.54 7.01 -4.51
N LEU A 50 1.67 8.02 -4.42
CA LEU A 50 0.84 8.51 -5.52
C LEU A 50 1.24 9.92 -5.92
N SER A 51 1.42 10.15 -7.23
CA SER A 51 1.64 11.47 -7.79
C SER A 51 0.44 12.41 -7.50
N LYS A 52 0.63 13.71 -7.75
CA LYS A 52 -0.45 14.69 -7.66
C LYS A 52 -1.59 14.42 -8.66
N GLU A 53 -1.28 13.91 -9.84
CA GLU A 53 -2.29 13.63 -10.87
C GLU A 53 -3.09 12.38 -10.50
N THR A 54 -2.39 11.31 -10.09
CA THR A 54 -3.04 10.06 -9.67
C THR A 54 -3.91 10.25 -8.42
N GLN A 55 -3.56 11.16 -7.53
CA GLN A 55 -4.40 11.52 -6.38
C GLN A 55 -5.81 11.99 -6.79
N LYS A 56 -5.99 12.62 -7.96
CA LYS A 56 -7.31 13.10 -8.42
C LYS A 56 -8.21 11.96 -8.89
N ALA A 57 -7.59 10.87 -9.33
CA ALA A 57 -8.27 9.67 -9.78
C ALA A 57 -8.60 8.72 -8.61
N LEU A 58 -8.05 8.94 -7.41
CA LEU A 58 -8.24 8.08 -6.24
C LEU A 58 -9.71 8.09 -5.80
N ILE A 59 -10.34 6.91 -5.83
CA ILE A 59 -11.69 6.67 -5.31
C ILE A 59 -11.61 6.41 -3.80
N GLY A 60 -10.63 5.60 -3.39
CA GLY A 60 -10.44 5.18 -2.02
C GLY A 60 -9.33 4.16 -1.88
N TRP A 61 -9.04 3.76 -0.66
CA TRP A 61 -8.08 2.70 -0.36
C TRP A 61 -8.45 1.99 0.94
N GLU A 62 -7.99 0.76 1.07
CA GLU A 62 -8.12 -0.04 2.28
C GLU A 62 -6.82 -0.81 2.55
N SER A 63 -6.55 -1.05 3.82
CA SER A 63 -5.45 -1.92 4.27
C SER A 63 -6.04 -3.21 4.81
N HIS A 64 -5.45 -4.34 4.44
CA HIS A 64 -5.76 -5.63 5.02
C HIS A 64 -4.53 -6.15 5.78
N GLY A 65 -4.53 -5.95 7.10
CA GLY A 65 -3.37 -6.18 7.95
C GLY A 65 -2.18 -5.30 7.57
N LEU A 66 -0.97 -5.81 7.85
CA LEU A 66 0.29 -5.08 7.73
C LEU A 66 0.94 -5.17 6.35
N ARG A 67 0.43 -6.08 5.52
CA ARG A 67 1.13 -6.60 4.34
C ARG A 67 0.35 -6.41 3.05
N ILE A 68 -0.86 -5.86 3.09
CA ILE A 68 -1.70 -5.69 1.91
C ILE A 68 -2.35 -4.30 1.97
N THR A 69 -2.21 -3.55 0.88
CA THR A 69 -2.91 -2.29 0.65
C THR A 69 -3.57 -2.35 -0.72
N LYS A 70 -4.88 -2.12 -0.76
CA LYS A 70 -5.69 -2.04 -1.98
C LYS A 70 -6.06 -0.58 -2.24
N VAL A 71 -5.86 -0.12 -3.47
CA VAL A 71 -6.15 1.25 -3.87
C VAL A 71 -7.00 1.23 -5.14
N PHE A 72 -8.05 2.04 -5.14
CA PHE A 72 -9.07 2.09 -6.18
C PHE A 72 -8.98 3.43 -6.91
N PHE A 73 -8.94 3.41 -8.24
CA PHE A 73 -8.83 4.59 -9.08
C PHE A 73 -9.92 4.61 -10.16
N ASN A 74 -10.41 5.80 -10.49
CA ASN A 74 -11.12 6.03 -11.73
C ASN A 74 -10.09 6.14 -12.86
N THR A 75 -10.34 5.48 -13.99
CA THR A 75 -9.54 5.72 -15.20
C THR A 75 -10.11 6.90 -15.98
N GLU A 76 -9.36 7.40 -16.97
CA GLU A 76 -9.87 8.43 -17.89
C GLU A 76 -11.07 7.93 -18.72
N LYS A 77 -11.20 6.61 -18.89
CA LYS A 77 -12.35 6.02 -19.59
C LYS A 77 -13.52 5.89 -18.62
N GLU A 78 -14.58 6.62 -18.92
CA GLU A 78 -15.82 6.60 -18.16
C GLU A 78 -16.36 5.18 -17.97
N GLY A 79 -16.79 4.87 -16.75
CA GLY A 79 -17.28 3.54 -16.36
C GLY A 79 -16.20 2.49 -16.13
N ILE A 80 -14.90 2.82 -16.23
CA ILE A 80 -13.80 1.90 -15.92
C ILE A 80 -13.02 2.38 -14.70
N SER A 81 -12.98 1.52 -13.69
CA SER A 81 -12.09 1.65 -12.52
C SER A 81 -10.88 0.74 -12.64
N MET A 82 -9.75 1.18 -12.08
CA MET A 82 -8.53 0.39 -11.95
C MET A 82 -8.18 0.20 -10.47
N ASN A 83 -7.81 -1.02 -10.10
CA ASN A 83 -7.40 -1.35 -8.73
C ASN A 83 -5.95 -1.77 -8.71
N VAL A 84 -5.19 -1.28 -7.73
CA VAL A 84 -3.80 -1.66 -7.47
C VAL A 84 -3.73 -2.30 -6.10
N ILE A 85 -3.11 -3.48 -6.03
CA ILE A 85 -2.87 -4.19 -4.78
C ILE A 85 -1.36 -4.25 -4.56
N GLN A 86 -0.89 -3.53 -3.55
CA GLN A 86 0.48 -3.68 -3.06
C GLN A 86 0.47 -4.69 -1.94
N TYR A 87 1.30 -5.73 -2.05
CA TYR A 87 1.42 -6.72 -0.98
C TYR A 87 2.86 -7.20 -0.77
N TYR A 88 3.12 -7.67 0.45
CA TYR A 88 4.39 -8.31 0.82
C TYR A 88 4.16 -9.69 1.45
N PRO A 89 4.33 -10.79 0.68
CA PRO A 89 4.08 -12.14 1.15
C PRO A 89 4.91 -12.54 2.37
N PRO A 90 4.37 -13.43 3.24
CA PRO A 90 5.17 -14.12 4.23
C PRO A 90 6.33 -14.88 3.56
N THR A 91 7.49 -14.91 4.22
CA THR A 91 8.62 -15.74 3.77
C THR A 91 8.33 -17.23 4.02
N ASN A 92 9.15 -18.12 3.46
CA ASN A 92 8.97 -19.56 3.59
C ASN A 92 8.99 -20.06 5.05
N ASP A 93 9.66 -19.32 5.93
CA ASP A 93 9.81 -19.66 7.36
C ASP A 93 8.55 -19.42 8.19
N TYR A 94 7.52 -18.75 7.64
CA TYR A 94 6.24 -18.57 8.31
C TYR A 94 5.46 -19.89 8.40
N ASN A 95 4.64 -20.04 9.44
CA ASN A 95 3.68 -21.13 9.56
C ASN A 95 2.69 -21.10 8.37
N GLU A 96 2.31 -22.29 7.88
CA GLU A 96 1.32 -22.46 6.80
C GLU A 96 0.00 -21.78 7.12
N ASP A 97 -0.49 -21.84 8.36
CA ASP A 97 -1.73 -21.15 8.75
C ASP A 97 -1.68 -19.64 8.50
N VAL A 98 -0.51 -19.03 8.72
CA VAL A 98 -0.30 -17.59 8.48
C VAL A 98 -0.24 -17.29 6.99
N LYS A 99 0.37 -18.17 6.20
CA LYS A 99 0.39 -18.07 4.74
C LYS A 99 -1.02 -18.20 4.18
N ASP A 100 -1.79 -19.18 4.65
CA ASP A 100 -3.17 -19.41 4.22
C ASP A 100 -4.06 -18.23 4.57
N GLN A 101 -3.98 -17.71 5.79
CA GLN A 101 -4.71 -16.50 6.19
C GLN A 101 -4.37 -15.31 5.29
N PHE A 102 -3.09 -15.13 4.95
CA PHE A 102 -2.64 -14.07 4.06
C PHE A 102 -3.22 -14.20 2.65
N TYR A 103 -3.13 -15.39 2.03
CA TYR A 103 -3.64 -15.61 0.67
C TYR A 103 -5.16 -15.58 0.58
N ASN A 104 -5.87 -15.95 1.65
CA ASN A 104 -7.33 -15.82 1.71
C ASN A 104 -7.81 -14.37 1.86
N GLY A 105 -6.94 -13.44 2.28
CA GLY A 105 -7.25 -12.01 2.44
C GLY A 105 -7.02 -11.15 1.19
N LEU A 106 -6.43 -11.71 0.14
CA LEU A 106 -6.22 -11.07 -1.17
C LEU A 106 -7.52 -11.00 -1.97
#